data_AF-A0A2N3ACG8-F1
#
_entry.id   AF-A0A2N3ACG8-F1
#
_cell.length_a   1.000
_cell.length_b   1.000
_cell.length_c   1.000
_cell.angle_alpha   90.00
_cell.angle_beta   90.00
_cell.angle_gamma   90.00
#
_symmetry.space_group_name_H-M   'P 1'
#
loop_
_entity.id
_entity.type
_entity.pdbx_description
1 polymer ?
#
loop_
_entity_poly.entity_id
_entity_poly.type
_entity_poly.pdbx_seq_one_letter_code
_entity_poly.pdbx_strand_id
1 'polypeptide(L)'
;MYVDRQQPHHGYFVFPKSIEWNDFLALTKEVNYETELRYFDAAQAYIFENNKVIDLIRIYKEDITLAKLEAIQSRYLKLYNQMKLK
;
A
#
# COMPACT_ATOMS: atom_id res chain seq x y z
N MET A 1 3.90 -9.71 2.84
CA MET A 1 4.42 -8.62 1.99
C MET A 1 5.32 -9.21 0.94
N TYR A 2 5.44 -8.54 -0.20
CA TYR A 2 6.19 -9.04 -1.36
C TYR A 2 7.11 -7.93 -1.88
N VAL A 3 8.24 -8.30 -2.46
CA VAL A 3 9.14 -7.41 -3.20
C VAL A 3 9.33 -7.99 -4.59
N ASP A 4 9.34 -7.14 -5.61
CA ASP A 4 9.55 -7.58 -6.98
C ASP A 4 11.03 -7.93 -7.21
N ARG A 5 11.29 -9.06 -7.89
CA ARG A 5 12.65 -9.52 -8.19
C ARG A 5 13.22 -8.92 -9.48
N GLN A 6 12.36 -8.49 -10.39
CA GLN A 6 12.74 -7.88 -11.67
C GLN A 6 12.67 -6.35 -11.61
N GLN A 7 11.76 -5.81 -10.79
CA GLN A 7 11.61 -4.37 -10.59
C GLN A 7 11.95 -3.97 -9.14
N PRO A 8 13.23 -3.81 -8.77
CA PRO A 8 13.69 -3.73 -7.37
C PRO A 8 13.08 -2.57 -6.56
N HIS A 9 12.52 -1.56 -7.23
CA HIS A 9 11.85 -0.41 -6.62
C HIS A 9 10.37 -0.66 -6.28
N HIS A 10 9.88 -1.89 -6.49
CA HIS A 10 8.48 -2.27 -6.28
C HIS A 10 8.30 -3.19 -5.08
N GLY A 11 7.41 -2.77 -4.19
CA GLY A 11 6.93 -3.54 -3.05
C GLY A 11 5.42 -3.70 -3.09
N TYR A 12 4.91 -4.74 -2.42
CA TYR A 12 3.49 -5.01 -2.32
C TYR A 12 3.12 -5.45 -0.91
N PHE A 13 1.97 -4.99 -0.45
CA PHE A 13 1.38 -5.50 0.79
C PHE A 13 -0.10 -5.80 0.59
N VAL A 14 -0.57 -6.86 1.26
CA VAL A 14 -1.99 -7.23 1.25
C VAL A 14 -2.77 -6.14 1.96
N PHE A 15 -3.88 -5.73 1.36
CA PHE A 15 -4.82 -4.81 1.97
C PHE A 15 -6.13 -5.58 2.24
N PRO A 16 -6.62 -5.61 3.49
CA PRO A 16 -7.58 -6.63 3.94
C PRO A 16 -8.97 -6.54 3.30
N LYS A 17 -9.25 -5.50 2.49
CA LYS A 17 -10.52 -5.32 1.78
C LYS A 17 -10.29 -4.55 0.49
N SER A 18 -11.13 -4.81 -0.52
CA SER A 18 -11.26 -3.89 -1.65
C SER A 18 -11.60 -2.50 -1.11
N ILE A 19 -10.73 -1.55 -1.44
CA ILE A 19 -10.90 -0.14 -1.12
C ILE A 19 -11.41 0.54 -2.38
N GLU A 20 -12.49 1.31 -2.26
CA GLU A 20 -13.01 2.09 -3.39
C GLU A 20 -11.94 3.09 -3.86
N TRP A 21 -11.91 3.35 -5.17
CA TRP A 21 -10.85 4.15 -5.77
C TRP A 21 -10.70 5.54 -5.12
N ASN A 22 -11.81 6.20 -4.79
CA ASN A 22 -11.79 7.51 -4.15
C ASN A 22 -11.24 7.46 -2.72
N ASP A 23 -11.58 6.41 -1.95
CA ASP A 23 -11.04 6.19 -0.61
C ASP A 23 -9.54 5.91 -0.69
N PHE A 24 -9.10 5.13 -1.68
CA PHE A 24 -7.69 4.85 -1.95
C PHE A 24 -6.91 6.12 -2.26
N LEU A 25 -7.42 6.98 -3.13
CA LEU A 25 -6.79 8.27 -3.47
C LEU A 25 -6.65 9.17 -2.24
N ALA A 26 -7.73 9.30 -1.45
CA ALA A 26 -7.71 10.09 -0.23
C ALA A 26 -6.70 9.53 0.79
N LEU A 27 -6.73 8.22 1.02
CA LEU A 27 -5.82 7.53 1.94
C LEU A 27 -4.35 7.67 1.49
N THR A 28 -4.06 7.47 0.21
CA THR A 28 -2.71 7.61 -0.36
C THR A 28 -2.16 9.01 -0.15
N LYS A 29 -3.00 10.03 -0.36
CA LYS A 29 -2.65 11.43 -0.14
C LYS A 29 -2.29 11.70 1.33
N GLU A 30 -3.09 11.18 2.25
CA GLU A 30 -2.83 11.32 3.70
C GLU A 30 -1.58 10.58 4.17
N VAL A 31 -1.29 9.40 3.62
CA VAL A 31 -0.05 8.66 3.91
C VAL A 31 1.18 9.44 3.42
N ASN A 32 1.09 10.04 2.23
CA ASN A 32 2.18 10.85 1.64
C ASN A 32 2.47 12.15 2.39
N TYR A 33 1.57 12.64 3.26
CA TYR A 33 1.86 13.83 4.06
C TYR A 33 2.90 13.57 5.17
N GLU A 34 3.03 12.33 5.63
CA GLU A 34 4.02 11.90 6.62
C GLU A 34 5.44 12.04 6.04
N THR A 35 6.22 12.99 6.55
CA THR A 35 7.55 13.36 5.99
C THR A 35 8.49 12.18 5.85
N GLU A 36 8.50 11.29 6.84
CA GLU A 36 9.35 10.09 6.88
C GLU A 36 8.98 9.04 5.81
N LEU A 37 7.77 9.13 5.26
CA LEU A 37 7.25 8.19 4.27
C LEU A 37 7.08 8.81 2.89
N ARG A 38 7.55 10.04 2.65
CA ARG A 38 7.36 10.75 1.38
C ARG A 38 8.03 10.07 0.18
N TYR A 39 7.62 10.50 -1.01
CA TYR A 39 8.21 10.13 -2.30
C TYR A 39 8.03 8.65 -2.63
N PHE A 40 6.78 8.20 -2.65
CA PHE A 40 6.39 6.94 -3.26
C PHE A 40 5.14 7.13 -4.12
N ASP A 41 5.01 6.27 -5.13
CA ASP A 41 3.75 6.10 -5.86
C ASP A 41 3.04 4.85 -5.36
N ALA A 42 1.72 4.91 -5.26
CA ALA A 42 0.90 3.76 -4.92
C ALA A 42 -0.09 3.44 -6.04
N ALA A 43 -0.37 2.15 -6.21
CA ALA A 43 -1.43 1.68 -7.08
C ALA A 43 -2.15 0.49 -6.44
N GLN A 44 -3.45 0.36 -6.74
CA GLN A 44 -4.18 -0.87 -6.45
C GLN A 44 -3.65 -2.00 -7.33
N ALA A 45 -3.49 -3.18 -6.74
CA ALA A 45 -3.04 -4.39 -7.42
C ALA A 45 -3.83 -5.58 -6.87
N TYR A 46 -3.78 -6.70 -7.57
CA TYR A 46 -4.31 -7.96 -7.07
C TYR A 46 -3.40 -9.12 -7.49
N ILE A 47 -3.41 -10.20 -6.72
CA ILE A 47 -2.95 -11.51 -7.18
C ILE A 47 -4.15 -12.47 -7.19
N PHE A 48 -4.14 -13.39 -8.13
CA PHE A 48 -5.13 -14.46 -8.18
C PHE A 48 -4.46 -15.76 -7.75
N GLU A 49 -4.86 -16.28 -6.59
CA GLU A 49 -4.29 -17.49 -6.00
C GLU A 49 -5.41 -18.32 -5.37
N ASN A 50 -5.37 -19.65 -5.52
CA ASN A 50 -6.33 -20.58 -4.91
C ASN A 50 -7.82 -20.22 -5.18
N ASN A 51 -8.13 -19.85 -6.44
CA ASN A 51 -9.45 -19.37 -6.87
C ASN A 51 -9.98 -18.16 -6.08
N LYS A 52 -9.08 -17.33 -5.54
CA LYS A 52 -9.42 -16.11 -4.81
C LYS A 52 -8.61 -14.93 -5.34
N VAL A 53 -9.27 -13.77 -5.40
CA VAL A 53 -8.61 -12.48 -5.59
C VAL A 53 -8.09 -12.03 -4.22
N ILE A 54 -6.80 -11.71 -4.16
CA ILE A 54 -6.17 -11.11 -2.99
C ILE A 54 -5.78 -9.70 -3.38
N ASP A 55 -6.40 -8.70 -2.75
CA ASP A 55 -6.12 -7.29 -3.00
C ASP A 55 -4.80 -6.86 -2.35
N LEU A 56 -4.02 -6.09 -3.10
CA LEU A 56 -2.75 -5.51 -2.65
C LEU A 56 -2.69 -4.02 -2.99
N ILE A 57 -1.78 -3.35 -2.30
CA ILE A 57 -1.26 -2.05 -2.74
C ILE A 57 0.17 -2.26 -3.20
N ARG A 58 0.45 -1.87 -4.45
CA ARG A 58 1.79 -1.75 -5.00
C ARG A 58 2.36 -0.40 -4.59
N ILE A 59 3.58 -0.40 -4.09
CA ILE A 59 4.37 0.80 -3.78
C ILE A 59 5.58 0.83 -4.70
N TYR A 60 5.76 1.93 -5.42
CA TYR A 60 7.00 2.27 -6.10
C TYR A 60 7.79 3.27 -5.27
N LYS A 61 9.06 2.97 -4.98
CA LYS A 61 10.00 3.86 -4.31
C LYS A 61 11.44 3.43 -4.64
N GLU A 62 12.28 4.36 -5.10
CA GLU A 62 13.65 4.05 -5.58
C GLU A 62 14.52 3.29 -4.55
N ASP A 63 14.35 3.57 -3.27
CA ASP A 63 15.13 2.98 -2.19
C ASP A 63 14.25 2.12 -1.26
N ILE A 64 13.25 1.44 -1.83
CA ILE A 64 12.32 0.61 -1.06
C ILE A 64 13.08 -0.51 -0.31
N THR A 65 12.76 -0.65 0.96
CA THR A 65 13.19 -1.77 1.81
C THR A 65 11.96 -2.39 2.46
N LEU A 66 12.08 -3.60 2.99
CA LEU A 66 10.97 -4.24 3.68
C LEU A 66 10.47 -3.38 4.86
N ALA A 67 11.38 -2.80 5.64
CA ALA A 67 11.04 -1.92 6.76
C ALA A 67 10.27 -0.65 6.31
N LYS A 68 10.66 -0.03 5.19
CA LYS A 68 9.92 1.11 4.63
C LYS A 68 8.54 0.70 4.15
N LEU A 69 8.44 -0.45 3.49
CA LEU A 69 7.17 -0.99 3.01
C LEU A 69 6.24 -1.32 4.20
N GLU A 70 6.77 -1.85 5.30
CA GLU A 70 6.04 -2.13 6.55
C GLU A 70 5.53 -0.84 7.21
N ALA A 71 6.35 0.20 7.23
CA ALA A 71 5.98 1.50 7.77
C ALA A 71 4.84 2.13 6.94
N ILE A 72 4.92 2.06 5.61
CA ILE A 72 3.86 2.51 4.71
C ILE A 72 2.57 1.71 4.97
N GLN A 73 2.63 0.37 4.98
CA GLN A 73 1.46 -0.48 5.24
C GLN A 73 0.80 -0.14 6.59
N SER A 74 1.60 0.01 7.65
CA SER A 74 1.12 0.33 8.99
C SER A 74 0.38 1.67 9.01
N ARG A 75 0.88 2.67 8.27
CA ARG A 75 0.22 3.97 8.15
C ARG A 75 -1.10 3.88 7.37
N TYR A 76 -1.12 3.15 6.26
CA TYR A 76 -2.35 2.87 5.50
C TYR A 76 -3.43 2.24 6.39
N LEU A 77 -3.09 1.18 7.13
CA LEU A 77 -4.03 0.48 7.99
C LEU A 77 -4.54 1.35 9.15
N LYS A 78 -3.65 2.15 9.77
CA LYS A 78 -4.03 3.08 10.84
C LYS A 78 -5.07 4.10 10.36
N LEU A 79 -4.78 4.78 9.25
CA LEU A 79 -5.66 5.80 8.68
C LEU A 79 -6.98 5.20 8.18
N TYR A 80 -6.94 4.04 7.52
CA TYR A 80 -8.13 3.34 7.07
C TYR A 80 -9.07 2.99 8.25
N ASN A 81 -8.53 2.47 9.34
CA ASN A 81 -9.32 2.18 10.55
C ASN A 81 -9.95 3.45 11.14
N GLN A 82 -9.23 4.59 11.13
CA GLN A 82 -9.78 5.87 11.58
C GLN A 82 -10.90 6.40 10.68
N MET A 83 -10.83 6.16 9.36
CA MET A 83 -11.91 6.53 8.42
C MET A 83 -13.18 5.70 8.66
N LYS A 84 -13.05 4.41 9.00
CA LYS A 84 -14.20 3.51 9.22
C LYS A 84 -14.86 3.66 10.60
N LEU A 85 -14.19 4.32 11.55
CA LEU A 85 -14.75 4.62 12.88
C LEU A 85 -15.58 5.91 12.92
N LYS A 86 -15.66 6.64 11.80
CA LYS A 86 -16.53 7.80 11.60
C LYS A 86 -17.79 7.39 10.87
#